data_AF-A0AAU3YA65-F1
#
_entry.id   AF-A0AAU3YA65-F1
#
_cell.length_a   1.000
_cell.length_b   1.000
_cell.length_c   1.000
_cell.angle_alpha   90.00
_cell.angle_beta   90.00
_cell.angle_gamma   90.00
#
_symmetry.space_group_name_H-M   'P 1'
#
loop_
_entity.id
_entity.type
_entity.pdbx_description
1 polymer ?
#
loop_
_entity_poly.entity_id
_entity_poly.type
_entity_poly.pdbx_seq_one_letter_code
_entity_poly.pdbx_strand_id
1 'polypeptide(L)'
;MTDIVDELKWRGLWAQSTDEDALRKALADGPVTFYCGFDPTAASLHVGHLVQVLTMRRLQHAGLRPLALVGGATGQIGDPRPTAERTLNDPETIAQWVSRLRSQIEPFLDFEGENAATMVNNLDWTAGMSAIEFLRDIGKHFRVNKMLTKDSVARRLESQEGISYTEFSYQLLQGMDFLELYRRYGCTLQQGGSDQWGNLTAGLDLIHRLEPDAVAHCVATPLMVKADGTKFGKTEGGAVWLDPEMTTPYAFYQFWLNVDDRDISTYMRILSFKSREELEELETQTEERPQARAAQRALAEELTTLVHGADQTAAVISASKALFGQGDGNLADLDEATLAAALSELPKAEVAELGPVVDLFAEVGLVASKSAARRTVKEGGAYVNNVKVAAEDFVPGADELLHGRWLVLRRGKKNLAAVEVKGS
;
A
#
# COMPACT_ATOMS: atom_id res chain seq x y z
N MET A 1 14.01 -18.57 -19.27
CA MET A 1 13.04 -17.52 -18.92
C MET A 1 11.67 -18.17 -18.94
N THR A 2 11.01 -18.22 -17.78
CA THR A 2 9.58 -18.54 -17.72
C THR A 2 8.82 -17.42 -18.43
N ASP A 3 7.80 -17.77 -19.20
CA ASP A 3 6.89 -16.79 -19.81
C ASP A 3 6.30 -15.89 -18.70
N ILE A 4 6.27 -14.56 -18.92
CA ILE A 4 5.76 -13.59 -17.93
C ILE A 4 4.30 -13.88 -17.58
N VAL A 5 3.49 -14.39 -18.50
CA VAL A 5 2.10 -14.77 -18.22
C VAL A 5 2.06 -15.95 -17.24
N ASP A 6 2.94 -16.93 -17.41
CA ASP A 6 3.01 -18.09 -16.51
C ASP A 6 3.53 -17.69 -15.12
N GLU A 7 4.49 -16.77 -15.06
CA GLU A 7 4.99 -16.20 -13.81
C GLU A 7 3.88 -15.45 -13.06
N LEU A 8 3.12 -14.58 -13.75
CA LEU A 8 1.99 -13.86 -13.14
C LEU A 8 0.90 -14.82 -12.67
N LYS A 9 0.60 -15.87 -13.43
CA LYS A 9 -0.37 -16.91 -13.02
C LYS A 9 0.12 -17.67 -11.79
N TRP A 10 1.38 -18.10 -11.76
CA TRP A 10 1.95 -18.81 -10.62
C TRP A 10 1.93 -17.96 -9.35
N ARG A 11 2.21 -16.66 -9.47
CA ARG A 11 2.13 -15.70 -8.37
C ARG A 11 0.71 -15.38 -7.90
N GLY A 12 -0.31 -15.82 -8.62
CA GLY A 12 -1.71 -15.45 -8.36
C GLY A 12 -2.01 -13.99 -8.73
N LEU A 13 -1.29 -13.41 -9.69
CA LEU A 13 -1.47 -12.06 -10.20
C LEU A 13 -2.35 -12.00 -11.47
N TRP A 14 -2.96 -13.12 -11.86
CA TRP A 14 -3.78 -13.21 -13.09
C TRP A 14 -5.24 -13.52 -12.74
N ALA A 15 -6.11 -12.51 -12.81
CA ALA A 15 -7.55 -12.70 -12.59
C ALA A 15 -8.31 -12.80 -13.90
N GLN A 16 -8.12 -11.81 -14.78
CA GLN A 16 -8.82 -11.72 -16.06
C GLN A 16 -7.88 -11.15 -17.11
N SER A 17 -8.08 -11.55 -18.35
CA SER A 17 -7.42 -10.95 -19.50
C SER A 17 -8.37 -10.91 -20.68
N THR A 18 -8.01 -10.12 -21.69
CA THR A 18 -8.48 -10.36 -23.05
C THR A 18 -7.98 -11.72 -23.56
N ASP A 19 -8.16 -12.00 -24.85
CA ASP A 19 -7.60 -13.21 -25.49
C ASP A 19 -6.13 -13.41 -25.09
N GLU A 20 -5.88 -14.49 -24.34
CA GLU A 20 -4.57 -14.79 -23.74
C GLU A 20 -3.58 -15.24 -24.81
N ASP A 21 -4.02 -16.03 -25.79
CA ASP A 21 -3.15 -16.53 -26.86
C ASP A 21 -2.69 -15.37 -27.75
N ALA A 22 -3.60 -14.45 -28.07
CA ALA A 22 -3.26 -13.23 -28.80
C ALA A 22 -2.29 -12.33 -28.01
N LEU A 23 -2.48 -12.19 -26.70
CA LEU A 23 -1.57 -11.43 -25.85
C LEU A 23 -0.17 -12.08 -25.77
N ARG A 24 -0.09 -13.40 -25.58
CA ARG A 24 1.20 -14.12 -25.58
C ARG A 24 1.95 -13.95 -26.90
N LYS A 25 1.22 -14.00 -28.02
CA LYS A 25 1.80 -13.71 -29.33
C LYS A 25 2.36 -12.28 -29.40
N ALA A 26 1.59 -11.28 -28.96
CA ALA A 26 2.04 -9.88 -28.94
C ALA A 26 3.30 -9.68 -28.07
N LEU A 27 3.37 -10.36 -26.92
CA LEU A 27 4.55 -10.35 -26.04
C LEU A 27 5.77 -11.03 -26.67
N ALA A 28 5.57 -12.05 -27.50
CA ALA A 28 6.64 -12.76 -28.21
C ALA A 28 7.16 -11.99 -29.44
N ASP A 29 6.30 -11.21 -30.09
CA ASP A 29 6.64 -10.46 -31.31
C ASP A 29 7.53 -9.21 -31.03
N GLY A 30 7.55 -8.70 -29.80
CA GLY A 30 8.45 -7.60 -29.40
C GLY A 30 8.03 -6.87 -28.12
N PRO A 31 8.76 -5.80 -27.75
CA PRO A 31 8.51 -5.06 -26.51
C PRO A 31 7.18 -4.29 -26.55
N VAL A 32 6.21 -4.78 -25.78
CA VAL A 32 4.89 -4.16 -25.59
C VAL A 32 5.01 -2.92 -24.71
N THR A 33 4.45 -1.80 -25.18
CA THR A 33 4.20 -0.63 -24.32
C THR A 33 2.88 -0.84 -23.60
N PHE A 34 2.88 -0.66 -22.28
CA PHE A 34 1.70 -0.87 -21.45
C PHE A 34 1.52 0.25 -20.43
N TYR A 35 0.33 0.37 -19.84
CA TYR A 35 0.09 1.36 -18.80
C TYR A 35 -0.73 0.85 -17.63
N CYS A 36 -0.58 1.51 -16.49
CA CYS A 36 -1.48 1.43 -15.35
C CYS A 36 -1.78 2.84 -14.85
N GLY A 37 -3.01 3.09 -14.42
CA GLY A 37 -3.48 4.39 -13.95
C GLY A 37 -3.62 4.45 -12.43
N PHE A 38 -3.21 5.58 -11.86
CA PHE A 38 -3.29 5.88 -10.42
C PHE A 38 -3.98 7.23 -10.21
N ASP A 39 -5.17 7.19 -9.62
CA ASP A 39 -5.92 8.40 -9.34
C ASP A 39 -5.50 9.03 -7.98
N PRO A 40 -5.22 10.35 -7.96
CA PRO A 40 -4.92 11.09 -6.73
C PRO A 40 -6.19 11.27 -5.89
N THR A 41 -6.54 10.25 -5.11
CA THR A 41 -7.70 10.30 -4.19
C THR A 41 -7.34 10.66 -2.76
N ALA A 42 -6.03 10.73 -2.47
CA ALA A 42 -5.43 11.17 -1.21
C ALA A 42 -4.00 11.68 -1.51
N ALA A 43 -3.35 12.26 -0.50
CA ALA A 43 -1.99 12.79 -0.60
C ALA A 43 -0.90 11.74 -0.80
N SER A 44 -1.21 10.45 -0.60
CA SER A 44 -0.28 9.33 -0.67
C SER A 44 -0.95 8.09 -1.25
N LEU A 45 -0.17 7.23 -1.89
CA LEU A 45 -0.50 5.83 -2.10
C LEU A 45 -0.52 5.09 -0.75
N HIS A 46 -1.10 3.90 -0.78
CA HIS A 46 -1.22 2.99 0.36
C HIS A 46 -0.95 1.57 -0.11
N VAL A 47 -0.75 0.61 0.79
CA VAL A 47 -0.37 -0.77 0.45
C VAL A 47 -1.28 -1.46 -0.57
N GLY A 48 -2.56 -1.09 -0.65
CA GLY A 48 -3.48 -1.60 -1.69
C GLY A 48 -3.07 -1.25 -3.13
N HIS A 49 -2.31 -0.17 -3.34
CA HIS A 49 -1.80 0.23 -4.65
C HIS A 49 -0.50 -0.52 -5.02
N LEU A 50 0.21 -1.09 -4.05
CA LEU A 50 1.47 -1.79 -4.29
C LEU A 50 1.30 -2.96 -5.26
N VAL A 51 0.18 -3.68 -5.23
CA VAL A 51 -0.06 -4.78 -6.19
C VAL A 51 0.09 -4.29 -7.64
N GLN A 52 -0.47 -3.13 -7.97
CA GLN A 52 -0.40 -2.58 -9.32
C GLN A 52 1.02 -2.11 -9.65
N VAL A 53 1.62 -1.31 -8.77
CA VAL A 53 2.98 -0.75 -8.98
C VAL A 53 4.02 -1.85 -9.10
N LEU A 54 3.97 -2.87 -8.24
CA LEU A 54 4.92 -3.99 -8.28
C LEU A 54 4.67 -4.90 -9.48
N THR A 55 3.42 -5.07 -9.92
CA THR A 55 3.14 -5.80 -11.17
C THR A 55 3.67 -5.04 -12.38
N MET A 56 3.56 -3.69 -12.41
CA MET A 56 4.22 -2.88 -13.44
C MET A 56 5.74 -3.12 -13.46
N ARG A 57 6.38 -3.11 -12.29
CA ARG A 57 7.82 -3.39 -12.18
C ARG A 57 8.18 -4.80 -12.70
N ARG A 58 7.37 -5.83 -12.40
CA ARG A 58 7.57 -7.19 -12.94
C ARG A 58 7.47 -7.22 -14.47
N LEU A 59 6.47 -6.55 -15.04
CA LEU A 59 6.33 -6.42 -16.49
C LEU A 59 7.51 -5.66 -17.10
N GLN A 60 7.99 -4.62 -16.43
CA GLN A 60 9.20 -3.90 -16.86
C GLN A 60 10.42 -4.82 -16.84
N HIS A 61 10.67 -5.57 -15.77
CA HIS A 61 11.77 -6.55 -15.72
C HIS A 61 11.66 -7.64 -16.80
N ALA A 62 10.45 -7.91 -17.31
CA ALA A 62 10.22 -8.81 -18.44
C ALA A 62 10.43 -8.16 -19.82
N GLY A 63 10.90 -6.90 -19.88
CA GLY A 63 11.24 -6.17 -21.10
C GLY A 63 10.12 -5.28 -21.66
N LEU A 64 8.97 -5.19 -21.00
CA LEU A 64 7.88 -4.31 -21.43
C LEU A 64 8.17 -2.85 -21.04
N ARG A 65 7.56 -1.90 -21.76
CA ARG A 65 7.74 -0.45 -21.57
C ARG A 65 6.58 0.16 -20.76
N PRO A 66 6.78 0.50 -19.48
CA PRO A 66 5.70 1.01 -18.64
C PRO A 66 5.42 2.49 -18.87
N LEU A 67 4.13 2.82 -18.97
CA LEU A 67 3.60 4.17 -18.83
C LEU A 67 2.85 4.24 -17.48
N ALA A 68 3.41 4.96 -16.52
CA ALA A 68 2.78 5.18 -15.22
C ALA A 68 1.91 6.44 -15.29
N LEU A 69 0.60 6.24 -15.42
CA LEU A 69 -0.37 7.34 -15.54
C LEU A 69 -0.82 7.80 -14.16
N VAL A 70 -0.62 9.08 -13.87
CA VAL A 70 -1.21 9.73 -12.69
C VAL A 70 -2.39 10.60 -13.14
N GLY A 71 -3.56 10.32 -12.59
CA GLY A 71 -4.85 10.82 -13.07
C GLY A 71 -5.15 12.28 -12.70
N GLY A 72 -4.47 13.26 -13.28
CA GLY A 72 -4.72 14.68 -13.01
C GLY A 72 -6.12 15.15 -13.43
N ALA A 73 -6.71 14.56 -14.47
CA ALA A 73 -8.09 14.81 -14.89
C ALA A 73 -9.09 13.84 -14.25
N THR A 74 -8.82 12.53 -14.28
CA THR A 74 -9.69 11.50 -13.68
C THR A 74 -9.86 11.69 -12.17
N GLY A 75 -8.81 12.14 -11.47
CA GLY A 75 -8.90 12.50 -10.05
C GLY A 75 -9.87 13.65 -9.74
N GLN A 76 -10.09 14.59 -10.68
CA GLN A 76 -11.06 15.69 -10.53
C GLN A 76 -12.51 15.23 -10.68
N ILE A 77 -12.74 14.00 -11.14
CA ILE A 77 -14.06 13.41 -11.36
C ILE A 77 -14.35 12.33 -10.33
N GLY A 78 -13.37 11.45 -10.11
CA GLY A 78 -13.41 10.34 -9.17
C GLY A 78 -14.12 9.10 -9.72
N ASP A 79 -13.42 7.95 -9.65
CA ASP A 79 -14.02 6.65 -9.97
C ASP A 79 -15.15 6.32 -8.97
N PRO A 80 -16.39 6.05 -9.47
CA PRO A 80 -17.55 5.78 -8.63
C PRO A 80 -17.34 4.60 -7.69
N ARG A 81 -17.62 4.83 -6.41
CA ARG A 81 -17.66 3.75 -5.41
C ARG A 81 -19.06 3.13 -5.36
N PRO A 82 -19.18 1.83 -5.05
CA PRO A 82 -20.50 1.20 -4.90
C PRO A 82 -21.35 1.78 -3.76
N THR A 83 -20.73 2.47 -2.79
CA THR A 83 -21.36 2.82 -1.51
C THR A 83 -21.77 4.29 -1.38
N ALA A 84 -21.00 5.21 -1.95
CA ALA A 84 -21.16 6.65 -1.72
C ALA A 84 -20.50 7.44 -2.85
N GLU A 85 -20.98 8.67 -3.09
CA GLU A 85 -20.37 9.61 -4.03
C GLU A 85 -19.01 10.10 -3.49
N ARG A 86 -18.06 10.32 -4.40
CA ARG A 86 -16.77 10.92 -4.10
C ARG A 86 -16.93 12.41 -3.78
N THR A 87 -16.25 12.86 -2.75
CA THR A 87 -16.04 14.29 -2.55
C THR A 87 -15.04 14.79 -3.59
N LEU A 88 -15.45 15.80 -4.37
CA LEU A 88 -14.57 16.45 -5.33
C LEU A 88 -13.59 17.35 -4.58
N ASN A 89 -12.29 17.15 -4.83
CA ASN A 89 -11.24 18.03 -4.32
C ASN A 89 -11.00 19.16 -5.31
N ASP A 90 -10.50 20.29 -4.83
CA ASP A 90 -10.15 21.41 -5.69
C ASP A 90 -8.94 21.06 -6.59
N PRO A 91 -8.84 21.65 -7.80
CA PRO A 91 -7.77 21.33 -8.74
C PRO A 91 -6.36 21.56 -8.20
N GLU A 92 -6.17 22.51 -7.28
CA GLU A 92 -4.86 22.79 -6.68
C GLU A 92 -4.42 21.64 -5.76
N THR A 93 -5.31 21.16 -4.88
CA THR A 93 -5.07 19.96 -4.07
C THR A 93 -4.74 18.74 -4.96
N ILE A 94 -5.49 18.55 -6.05
CA ILE A 94 -5.24 17.43 -6.97
C ILE A 94 -3.87 17.56 -7.64
N ALA A 95 -3.47 18.76 -8.08
CA ALA A 95 -2.15 18.97 -8.66
C ALA A 95 -1.02 18.65 -7.67
N GLN A 96 -1.18 19.02 -6.39
CA GLN A 96 -0.23 18.67 -5.34
C GLN A 96 -0.16 17.14 -5.13
N TRP A 97 -1.29 16.46 -5.08
CA TRP A 97 -1.34 15.01 -4.93
C TRP A 97 -0.78 14.27 -6.15
N VAL A 98 -0.99 14.77 -7.36
CA VAL A 98 -0.37 14.23 -8.58
C VAL A 98 1.17 14.24 -8.43
N SER A 99 1.74 15.35 -7.97
CA SER A 99 3.19 15.45 -7.75
C SER A 99 3.68 14.47 -6.68
N ARG A 100 2.94 14.31 -5.57
CA ARG A 100 3.29 13.37 -4.50
C ARG A 100 3.22 11.93 -4.98
N LEU A 101 2.12 11.52 -5.61
CA LEU A 101 1.96 10.17 -6.15
C LEU A 101 3.04 9.84 -7.18
N ARG A 102 3.39 10.80 -8.05
CA ARG A 102 4.51 10.64 -8.98
C ARG A 102 5.82 10.32 -8.25
N SER A 103 6.19 11.12 -7.25
CA SER A 103 7.40 10.87 -6.45
C SER A 103 7.39 9.55 -5.69
N GLN A 104 6.20 9.00 -5.40
CA GLN A 104 6.06 7.69 -4.77
C GLN A 104 6.13 6.54 -5.78
N ILE A 105 5.73 6.73 -7.04
CA ILE A 105 5.76 5.67 -8.05
C ILE A 105 7.16 5.56 -8.68
N GLU A 106 7.85 6.69 -8.89
CA GLU A 106 9.15 6.74 -9.56
C GLU A 106 10.19 5.75 -8.98
N PRO A 107 10.36 5.61 -7.65
CA PRO A 107 11.34 4.66 -7.10
C PRO A 107 11.10 3.18 -7.42
N PHE A 108 9.91 2.81 -7.91
CA PHE A 108 9.57 1.43 -8.23
C PHE A 108 9.89 1.02 -9.67
N LEU A 109 10.21 1.96 -10.56
CA LEU A 109 10.42 1.71 -11.98
C LEU A 109 11.77 2.26 -12.44
N ASP A 110 12.36 1.64 -13.46
CA ASP A 110 13.59 2.13 -14.07
C ASP A 110 13.27 3.17 -15.16
N PHE A 111 13.84 4.37 -15.09
CA PHE A 111 13.62 5.47 -16.06
C PHE A 111 14.75 5.59 -17.09
N GLU A 112 15.62 4.60 -17.15
CA GLU A 112 16.75 4.51 -18.06
C GLU A 112 16.74 3.15 -18.79
N GLY A 113 17.49 3.03 -19.88
CA GLY A 113 17.58 1.80 -20.67
C GLY A 113 16.53 1.67 -21.78
N GLU A 114 16.51 0.50 -22.44
CA GLU A 114 15.68 0.24 -23.62
C GLU A 114 14.17 0.19 -23.30
N ASN A 115 13.84 -0.20 -22.08
CA ASN A 115 12.48 -0.32 -21.55
C ASN A 115 12.19 0.71 -20.44
N ALA A 116 12.80 1.89 -20.55
CA ALA A 116 12.62 3.00 -19.62
C ALA A 116 11.13 3.35 -19.42
N ALA A 117 10.77 3.57 -18.15
CA ALA A 117 9.45 4.02 -17.75
C ALA A 117 9.18 5.45 -18.19
N THR A 118 7.91 5.78 -18.39
CA THR A 118 7.46 7.17 -18.61
C THR A 118 6.33 7.50 -17.66
N MET A 119 6.50 8.58 -16.88
CA MET A 119 5.40 9.17 -16.12
C MET A 119 4.51 9.98 -17.07
N VAL A 120 3.19 9.75 -17.04
CA VAL A 120 2.22 10.44 -17.90
C VAL A 120 1.07 11.00 -17.07
N ASN A 121 0.44 12.08 -17.52
CA ASN A 121 -0.70 12.70 -16.85
C ASN A 121 -1.83 12.92 -17.85
N ASN A 122 -3.03 12.40 -17.56
CA ASN A 122 -4.17 12.54 -18.46
C ASN A 122 -4.74 13.96 -18.56
N LEU A 123 -4.31 14.86 -17.68
CA LEU A 123 -4.61 16.28 -17.81
C LEU A 123 -4.02 16.86 -19.12
N ASP A 124 -2.92 16.30 -19.63
CA ASP A 124 -2.21 16.78 -20.83
C ASP A 124 -3.07 16.73 -22.10
N TRP A 125 -4.02 15.80 -22.19
CA TRP A 125 -4.97 15.70 -23.31
C TRP A 125 -6.40 16.11 -22.93
N THR A 126 -6.75 16.05 -21.64
CA THR A 126 -8.11 16.36 -21.20
C THR A 126 -8.34 17.86 -21.01
N ALA A 127 -7.37 18.62 -20.50
CA ALA A 127 -7.58 20.02 -20.12
C ALA A 127 -7.91 20.95 -21.31
N GLY A 128 -7.36 20.66 -22.49
CA GLY A 128 -7.61 21.44 -23.71
C GLY A 128 -8.86 21.00 -24.49
N MET A 129 -9.48 19.88 -24.11
CA MET A 129 -10.63 19.32 -24.83
C MET A 129 -11.91 20.06 -24.45
N SER A 130 -12.64 20.57 -25.44
CA SER A 130 -13.94 21.18 -25.19
C SER A 130 -14.98 20.11 -24.84
N ALA A 131 -16.01 20.50 -24.08
CA ALA A 131 -17.12 19.59 -23.77
C ALA A 131 -17.82 19.05 -25.04
N ILE A 132 -17.87 19.83 -26.13
CA ILE A 132 -18.45 19.40 -27.40
C ILE A 132 -17.59 18.31 -28.05
N GLU A 133 -16.27 18.50 -28.10
CA GLU A 133 -15.33 17.49 -28.63
C GLU A 133 -15.43 16.21 -27.81
N PHE A 134 -15.41 16.31 -26.48
CA PHE A 134 -15.54 15.14 -25.61
C PHE A 134 -16.83 14.35 -25.89
N LEU A 135 -17.98 15.02 -25.90
CA LEU A 135 -19.27 14.36 -26.14
C LEU A 135 -19.39 13.78 -27.56
N ARG A 136 -18.90 14.50 -28.57
CA ARG A 136 -19.04 14.12 -29.98
C ARG A 136 -18.03 13.07 -30.41
N ASP A 137 -16.79 13.19 -29.97
CA ASP A 137 -15.68 12.39 -30.49
C ASP A 137 -15.40 11.17 -29.61
N ILE A 138 -15.71 11.26 -28.31
CA ILE A 138 -15.61 10.15 -27.35
C ILE A 138 -17.02 9.65 -26.98
N GLY A 139 -17.88 10.51 -26.44
CA GLY A 139 -19.17 10.15 -25.84
C GLY A 139 -20.11 9.37 -26.76
N LYS A 140 -20.15 9.66 -28.07
CA LYS A 140 -20.98 8.92 -29.05
C LYS A 140 -20.67 7.42 -29.11
N HIS A 141 -19.48 7.00 -28.67
CA HIS A 141 -19.06 5.61 -28.64
C HIS A 141 -19.49 4.88 -27.35
N PHE A 142 -20.11 5.56 -26.39
CA PHE A 142 -20.53 4.94 -25.14
C PHE A 142 -22.05 4.82 -25.11
N ARG A 143 -22.55 3.58 -25.16
CA ARG A 143 -23.99 3.32 -25.06
C ARG A 143 -24.40 3.32 -23.60
N VAL A 144 -25.29 4.25 -23.23
CA VAL A 144 -25.78 4.40 -21.85
C VAL A 144 -26.26 3.06 -21.28
N ASN A 145 -27.08 2.29 -21.99
CA ASN A 145 -27.57 0.99 -21.51
C ASN A 145 -26.45 0.02 -21.10
N LYS A 146 -25.31 0.01 -21.81
CA LYS A 146 -24.15 -0.83 -21.46
C LYS A 146 -23.39 -0.28 -20.25
N MET A 147 -23.35 1.03 -20.08
CA MET A 147 -22.71 1.65 -18.92
C MET A 147 -23.50 1.37 -17.64
N LEU A 148 -24.83 1.37 -17.70
CA LEU A 148 -25.70 1.10 -16.55
C LEU A 148 -25.57 -0.34 -16.02
N THR A 149 -25.18 -1.31 -16.86
CA THR A 149 -25.04 -2.72 -16.45
C THR A 149 -23.75 -3.01 -15.69
N LYS A 150 -22.84 -2.04 -15.53
CA LYS A 150 -21.63 -2.24 -14.73
C LYS A 150 -21.99 -2.34 -13.25
N ASP A 151 -21.45 -3.34 -12.55
CA ASP A 151 -21.80 -3.64 -11.16
C ASP A 151 -21.75 -2.43 -10.20
N SER A 152 -20.70 -1.59 -10.27
CA SER A 152 -20.57 -0.41 -9.40
C SER A 152 -21.66 0.63 -9.66
N VAL A 153 -21.96 0.89 -10.93
CA VAL A 153 -22.98 1.83 -11.39
C VAL A 153 -24.37 1.29 -11.11
N ALA A 154 -24.63 0.02 -11.42
CA ALA A 154 -25.90 -0.66 -11.18
C ALA A 154 -26.31 -0.59 -9.69
N ARG A 155 -25.38 -0.92 -8.78
CA ARG A 155 -25.65 -0.84 -7.33
C ARG A 155 -25.94 0.58 -6.86
N ARG A 156 -25.26 1.59 -7.41
CA ARG A 156 -25.51 3.01 -7.09
C ARG A 156 -26.86 3.49 -7.61
N LEU A 157 -27.27 3.05 -8.80
CA LEU A 157 -28.59 3.39 -9.37
C LEU A 157 -29.75 2.79 -8.57
N GLU A 158 -29.55 1.62 -7.95
CA GLU A 158 -30.53 0.99 -7.06
C GLU A 158 -30.59 1.66 -5.68
N SER A 159 -29.56 2.44 -5.32
CA SER A 159 -29.48 3.16 -4.04
C SER A 159 -30.27 4.47 -4.07
N GLN A 160 -30.69 4.95 -2.89
CA GLN A 160 -31.39 6.24 -2.77
C GLN A 160 -30.53 7.44 -3.15
N GLU A 161 -29.20 7.31 -3.09
CA GLU A 161 -28.26 8.39 -3.43
C GLU A 161 -28.06 8.54 -4.95
N GLY A 162 -28.32 7.49 -5.73
CA GLY A 162 -28.09 7.49 -7.18
C GLY A 162 -26.61 7.64 -7.57
N ILE A 163 -26.36 8.08 -8.80
CA ILE A 163 -25.01 8.41 -9.31
C ILE A 163 -25.09 9.71 -10.11
N SER A 164 -24.16 10.64 -9.88
CA SER A 164 -24.12 11.89 -10.64
C SER A 164 -23.61 11.66 -12.06
N TYR A 165 -23.94 12.59 -12.96
CA TYR A 165 -23.39 12.56 -14.33
C TYR A 165 -21.87 12.66 -14.34
N THR A 166 -21.30 13.39 -13.37
CA THR A 166 -19.85 13.53 -13.17
C THR A 166 -19.20 12.17 -12.97
N GLU A 167 -19.55 11.41 -11.93
CA GLU A 167 -18.99 10.07 -11.70
C GLU A 167 -19.36 9.09 -12.82
N PHE A 168 -20.57 9.19 -13.37
CA PHE A 168 -20.99 8.33 -14.49
C PHE A 168 -20.14 8.53 -15.75
N SER A 169 -19.62 9.75 -15.97
CA SER A 169 -18.75 10.08 -17.10
C SER A 169 -17.30 9.62 -16.92
N TYR A 170 -16.88 9.21 -15.72
CA TYR A 170 -15.51 8.79 -15.41
C TYR A 170 -15.01 7.68 -16.36
N GLN A 171 -15.86 6.69 -16.67
CA GLN A 171 -15.54 5.60 -17.59
C GLN A 171 -15.09 6.11 -18.98
N LEU A 172 -15.69 7.20 -19.46
CA LEU A 172 -15.36 7.77 -20.77
C LEU A 172 -13.95 8.36 -20.75
N LEU A 173 -13.57 9.03 -19.67
CA LEU A 173 -12.25 9.62 -19.49
C LEU A 173 -11.18 8.53 -19.42
N GLN A 174 -11.36 7.51 -18.58
CA GLN A 174 -10.41 6.39 -18.51
C GLN A 174 -10.34 5.61 -19.83
N GLY A 175 -11.46 5.48 -20.55
CA GLY A 175 -11.46 4.88 -21.88
C GLY A 175 -10.68 5.70 -22.90
N MET A 176 -10.84 7.02 -22.87
CA MET A 176 -10.08 7.98 -23.69
C MET A 176 -8.58 7.94 -23.38
N ASP A 177 -8.20 7.73 -22.11
CA ASP A 177 -6.78 7.61 -21.73
C ASP A 177 -6.10 6.46 -22.48
N PHE A 178 -6.75 5.28 -22.59
CA PHE A 178 -6.16 4.18 -23.36
C PHE A 178 -5.99 4.56 -24.84
N LEU A 179 -7.00 5.20 -25.44
CA LEU A 179 -6.92 5.65 -26.84
C LEU A 179 -5.79 6.66 -27.06
N GLU A 180 -5.65 7.65 -26.18
CA GLU A 180 -4.59 8.66 -26.28
C GLU A 180 -3.21 8.04 -26.09
N LEU A 181 -3.05 7.12 -25.13
CA LEU A 181 -1.78 6.42 -24.92
C LEU A 181 -1.44 5.48 -26.08
N TYR A 182 -2.43 4.82 -26.68
CA TYR A 182 -2.26 4.04 -27.91
C TYR A 182 -1.74 4.93 -29.04
N ARG A 183 -2.37 6.09 -29.28
CA ARG A 183 -1.97 7.01 -30.36
C ARG A 183 -0.62 7.69 -30.14
N ARG A 184 -0.31 8.08 -28.90
CA ARG A 184 0.90 8.86 -28.58
C ARG A 184 2.13 8.01 -28.35
N TYR A 185 1.96 6.83 -27.75
CA TYR A 185 3.07 6.00 -27.27
C TYR A 185 3.04 4.57 -27.83
N GLY A 186 2.08 4.23 -28.69
CA GLY A 186 1.89 2.86 -29.17
C GLY A 186 1.54 1.89 -28.03
N CYS A 187 0.85 2.38 -26.99
CA CYS A 187 0.45 1.56 -25.85
C CYS A 187 -0.62 0.53 -26.26
N THR A 188 -0.29 -0.76 -26.20
CA THR A 188 -1.18 -1.86 -26.62
C THR A 188 -1.63 -2.76 -25.47
N LEU A 189 -1.23 -2.46 -24.22
CA LEU A 189 -1.69 -3.21 -23.05
C LEU A 189 -2.08 -2.27 -21.91
N GLN A 190 -3.24 -2.49 -21.32
CA GLN A 190 -3.63 -1.87 -20.05
C GLN A 190 -3.65 -2.91 -18.94
N GLN A 191 -3.02 -2.59 -17.82
CA GLN A 191 -3.09 -3.35 -16.58
C GLN A 191 -3.92 -2.60 -15.53
N GLY A 192 -4.69 -3.32 -14.73
CA GLY A 192 -5.30 -2.78 -13.51
C GLY A 192 -5.77 -3.84 -12.53
N GLY A 193 -6.51 -3.44 -11.49
CA GLY A 193 -7.21 -4.38 -10.60
C GLY A 193 -8.45 -4.96 -11.26
N SER A 194 -8.91 -6.14 -10.82
CA SER A 194 -10.12 -6.79 -11.33
C SER A 194 -11.40 -5.99 -11.07
N ASP A 195 -11.41 -5.13 -10.05
CA ASP A 195 -12.48 -4.15 -9.82
C ASP A 195 -12.58 -3.10 -10.93
N GLN A 196 -11.50 -2.88 -11.68
CA GLN A 196 -11.45 -1.93 -12.79
C GLN A 196 -11.79 -2.56 -14.15
N TRP A 197 -12.07 -3.87 -14.23
CA TRP A 197 -12.23 -4.60 -15.49
C TRP A 197 -13.19 -3.92 -16.48
N GLY A 198 -14.32 -3.40 -15.98
CA GLY A 198 -15.29 -2.68 -16.79
C GLY A 198 -14.72 -1.39 -17.39
N ASN A 199 -13.83 -0.68 -16.69
CA ASN A 199 -13.17 0.52 -17.21
C ASN A 199 -12.04 0.15 -18.19
N LEU A 200 -11.25 -0.91 -17.90
CA LEU A 200 -10.20 -1.39 -18.81
C LEU A 200 -10.78 -1.76 -20.20
N THR A 201 -11.83 -2.59 -20.20
CA THR A 201 -12.50 -3.04 -21.43
C THR A 201 -13.22 -1.90 -22.16
N ALA A 202 -13.56 -0.81 -21.48
CA ALA A 202 -14.16 0.36 -22.11
C ALA A 202 -13.16 1.12 -22.99
N GLY A 203 -11.91 1.23 -22.54
CA GLY A 203 -10.82 1.79 -23.35
C GLY A 203 -10.50 0.91 -24.55
N LEU A 204 -10.45 -0.41 -24.35
CA LEU A 204 -10.26 -1.37 -25.43
C LEU A 204 -11.36 -1.28 -26.49
N ASP A 205 -12.63 -1.28 -26.07
CA ASP A 205 -13.78 -1.12 -26.95
C ASP A 205 -13.73 0.20 -27.73
N LEU A 206 -13.24 1.28 -27.11
CA LEU A 206 -13.10 2.59 -27.75
C LEU A 206 -12.01 2.55 -28.83
N ILE A 207 -10.85 1.95 -28.54
CA ILE A 207 -9.77 1.74 -29.50
C ILE A 207 -10.28 0.96 -30.70
N HIS A 208 -10.91 -0.21 -30.53
CA HIS A 208 -11.39 -1.00 -31.67
C HIS A 208 -12.45 -0.29 -32.54
N ARG A 209 -13.18 0.69 -31.99
CA ARG A 209 -14.16 1.46 -32.76
C ARG A 209 -13.55 2.57 -33.58
N LEU A 210 -12.48 3.19 -33.07
CA LEU A 210 -11.82 4.33 -33.70
C LEU A 210 -10.60 3.92 -34.52
N GLU A 211 -10.00 2.80 -34.18
CA GLU A 211 -8.82 2.20 -34.80
C GLU A 211 -9.11 0.70 -35.06
N PRO A 212 -9.88 0.34 -36.10
CA PRO A 212 -10.39 -1.03 -36.28
C PRO A 212 -9.32 -2.12 -36.45
N ASP A 213 -8.14 -1.74 -36.93
CA ASP A 213 -7.00 -2.63 -37.13
C ASP A 213 -6.04 -2.66 -35.91
N ALA A 214 -6.36 -1.93 -34.83
CA ALA A 214 -5.54 -1.89 -33.64
C ALA A 214 -5.58 -3.24 -32.90
N VAL A 215 -4.41 -3.68 -32.45
CA VAL A 215 -4.28 -4.81 -31.53
C VAL A 215 -3.98 -4.23 -30.15
N ALA A 216 -4.92 -4.39 -29.22
CA ALA A 216 -4.76 -3.96 -27.84
C ALA A 216 -5.34 -5.00 -26.87
N HIS A 217 -4.83 -5.00 -25.65
CA HIS A 217 -5.11 -6.01 -24.65
C HIS A 217 -5.37 -5.38 -23.28
N CYS A 218 -6.07 -6.13 -22.42
CA CYS A 218 -6.22 -5.79 -21.01
C CYS A 218 -5.87 -7.00 -20.15
N VAL A 219 -5.21 -6.74 -19.02
CA VAL A 219 -4.96 -7.74 -17.97
C VAL A 219 -5.36 -7.14 -16.63
N ALA A 220 -6.02 -7.94 -15.80
CA ALA A 220 -6.38 -7.57 -14.45
C ALA A 220 -5.76 -8.50 -13.42
N THR A 221 -5.20 -7.92 -12.35
CA THR A 221 -4.78 -8.64 -11.16
C THR A 221 -5.98 -8.86 -10.22
N PRO A 222 -6.00 -9.92 -9.39
CA PRO A 222 -7.08 -10.11 -8.45
C PRO A 222 -7.08 -9.04 -7.36
N LEU A 223 -8.27 -8.82 -6.78
CA LEU A 223 -8.40 -8.08 -5.52
C LEU A 223 -7.80 -8.90 -4.37
N MET A 224 -6.88 -8.28 -3.64
CA MET A 224 -6.37 -8.84 -2.40
C MET A 224 -7.45 -8.83 -1.32
N VAL A 225 -7.73 -10.00 -0.76
CA VAL A 225 -8.59 -10.19 0.42
C VAL A 225 -7.79 -10.91 1.50
N LYS A 226 -8.11 -10.64 2.77
CA LYS A 226 -7.57 -11.42 3.89
C LYS A 226 -8.36 -12.73 4.02
N ALA A 227 -7.77 -13.75 4.64
CA ALA A 227 -8.44 -15.01 4.93
C ALA A 227 -9.70 -14.86 5.81
N ASP A 228 -9.80 -13.76 6.58
CA ASP A 228 -10.97 -13.41 7.37
C ASP A 228 -12.10 -12.72 6.56
N GLY A 229 -11.90 -12.54 5.25
CA GLY A 229 -12.84 -11.89 4.34
C GLY A 229 -12.80 -10.36 4.35
N THR A 230 -11.96 -9.74 5.20
CA THR A 230 -11.79 -8.28 5.20
C THR A 230 -10.88 -7.80 4.07
N LYS A 231 -11.03 -6.52 3.71
CA LYS A 231 -10.25 -5.90 2.63
C LYS A 231 -8.78 -5.78 3.02
N PHE A 232 -7.89 -6.15 2.10
CA PHE A 232 -6.45 -5.96 2.26
C PHE A 232 -6.07 -4.49 2.42
N GLY A 233 -5.06 -4.21 3.25
CA GLY A 233 -4.53 -2.86 3.45
C GLY A 233 -5.35 -1.92 4.33
N LYS A 234 -6.43 -2.42 4.97
CA LYS A 234 -7.12 -1.73 6.06
C LYS A 234 -6.78 -2.39 7.40
N THR A 235 -6.36 -1.55 8.34
CA THR A 235 -6.25 -1.85 9.77
C THR A 235 -7.42 -1.22 10.52
N GLU A 236 -7.57 -1.51 11.81
CA GLU A 236 -8.54 -0.81 12.67
C GLU A 236 -8.30 0.71 12.69
N GLY A 237 -7.05 1.15 12.49
CA GLY A 237 -6.64 2.56 12.41
C GLY A 237 -6.77 3.19 11.01
N GLY A 238 -7.21 2.45 9.99
CA GLY A 238 -7.37 2.96 8.63
C GLY A 238 -6.39 2.36 7.61
N ALA A 239 -6.05 3.13 6.57
CA ALA A 239 -5.15 2.70 5.51
C ALA A 239 -3.69 2.73 5.97
N VAL A 240 -2.88 1.79 5.45
CA VAL A 240 -1.42 1.78 5.64
C VAL A 240 -0.78 2.52 4.48
N TRP A 241 -0.33 3.75 4.72
CA TRP A 241 0.18 4.66 3.70
C TRP A 241 1.64 4.36 3.35
N LEU A 242 2.09 4.80 2.17
CA LEU A 242 3.51 4.74 1.78
C LEU A 242 4.29 5.99 2.24
N ASP A 243 3.60 7.10 2.50
CA ASP A 243 4.18 8.32 3.04
C ASP A 243 4.59 8.11 4.52
N PRO A 244 5.88 8.29 4.88
CA PRO A 244 6.36 8.07 6.25
C PRO A 244 5.76 9.04 7.28
N GLU A 245 5.21 10.18 6.86
CA GLU A 245 4.51 11.12 7.75
C GLU A 245 3.07 10.67 8.06
N MET A 246 2.47 9.86 7.18
CA MET A 246 1.12 9.33 7.35
C MET A 246 1.10 7.92 7.96
N THR A 247 2.16 7.13 7.73
CA THR A 247 2.40 5.83 8.35
C THR A 247 3.88 5.69 8.56
N THR A 248 4.33 5.68 9.82
CA THR A 248 5.75 5.61 10.13
C THR A 248 6.38 4.35 9.52
N PRO A 249 7.66 4.36 9.12
CA PRO A 249 8.34 3.16 8.64
C PRO A 249 8.25 1.99 9.62
N TYR A 250 8.21 2.29 10.92
CA TYR A 250 7.99 1.30 11.97
C TYR A 250 6.60 0.68 11.88
N ALA A 251 5.53 1.49 11.80
CA ALA A 251 4.16 1.00 11.62
C ALA A 251 4.01 0.19 10.33
N PHE A 252 4.62 0.65 9.24
CA PHE A 252 4.63 -0.04 7.95
C PHE A 252 5.28 -1.43 8.06
N TYR A 253 6.46 -1.53 8.67
CA TYR A 253 7.14 -2.80 8.89
C TYR A 253 6.32 -3.73 9.80
N GLN A 254 5.76 -3.20 10.91
CA GLN A 254 4.94 -3.97 11.83
C GLN A 254 3.65 -4.49 11.17
N PHE A 255 3.06 -3.75 10.23
CA PHE A 255 1.91 -4.23 9.47
C PHE A 255 2.22 -5.55 8.76
N TRP A 256 3.35 -5.63 8.04
CA TRP A 256 3.77 -6.86 7.36
C TRP A 256 4.19 -7.96 8.33
N LEU A 257 4.90 -7.59 9.40
CA LEU A 257 5.32 -8.55 10.42
C LEU A 257 4.13 -9.25 11.10
N ASN A 258 2.99 -8.56 11.17
CA ASN A 258 1.78 -9.04 11.84
C ASN A 258 0.78 -9.73 10.90
N VAL A 259 1.10 -9.93 9.62
CA VAL A 259 0.28 -10.71 8.68
C VAL A 259 0.05 -12.14 9.21
N ASP A 260 -1.18 -12.62 9.09
CA ASP A 260 -1.61 -13.96 9.50
C ASP A 260 -0.84 -15.04 8.71
N ASP A 261 -0.50 -16.15 9.37
CA ASP A 261 0.19 -17.27 8.72
C ASP A 261 -0.61 -17.85 7.55
N ARG A 262 -1.95 -17.70 7.56
CA ARG A 262 -2.84 -18.14 6.46
C ARG A 262 -2.72 -17.26 5.20
N ASP A 263 -2.29 -16.02 5.35
CA ASP A 263 -2.24 -15.03 4.27
C ASP A 263 -0.82 -14.81 3.73
N ILE A 264 0.21 -15.04 4.56
CA ILE A 264 1.58 -14.62 4.26
C ILE A 264 2.15 -15.24 2.99
N SER A 265 1.89 -16.53 2.73
CA SER A 265 2.37 -17.22 1.52
C SER A 265 1.82 -16.57 0.25
N THR A 266 0.52 -16.24 0.25
CA THR A 266 -0.13 -15.53 -0.86
C THR A 266 0.47 -14.13 -1.04
N TYR A 267 0.69 -13.40 0.06
CA TYR A 267 1.25 -12.05 -0.01
C TYR A 267 2.70 -12.04 -0.48
N MET A 268 3.49 -13.01 -0.05
CA MET A 268 4.85 -13.23 -0.53
C MET A 268 4.87 -13.44 -2.05
N ARG A 269 4.05 -14.36 -2.58
CA ARG A 269 3.98 -14.59 -4.05
C ARG A 269 3.62 -13.34 -4.84
N ILE A 270 2.66 -12.55 -4.34
CA ILE A 270 2.13 -11.35 -5.00
C ILE A 270 3.10 -10.17 -4.92
N LEU A 271 3.69 -9.92 -3.74
CA LEU A 271 4.39 -8.66 -3.44
C LEU A 271 5.92 -8.78 -3.47
N SER A 272 6.50 -9.98 -3.25
CA SER A 272 7.95 -10.18 -3.21
C SER A 272 8.55 -10.44 -4.59
N PHE A 273 9.75 -9.95 -4.86
CA PHE A 273 10.57 -10.22 -6.05
C PHE A 273 11.49 -11.42 -5.90
N LYS A 274 11.42 -12.15 -4.78
CA LYS A 274 12.14 -13.41 -4.57
C LYS A 274 11.84 -14.44 -5.65
N SER A 275 12.81 -15.33 -5.85
CA SER A 275 12.68 -16.45 -6.77
C SER A 275 11.59 -17.41 -6.30
N ARG A 276 11.11 -18.24 -7.22
CA ARG A 276 10.11 -19.25 -6.90
C ARG A 276 10.61 -20.22 -5.82
N GLU A 277 11.88 -20.64 -5.90
CA GLU A 277 12.51 -21.54 -4.94
C GLU A 277 12.62 -20.90 -3.55
N GLU A 278 13.00 -19.62 -3.47
CA GLU A 278 13.05 -18.87 -2.21
C GLU A 278 11.65 -18.76 -1.56
N LEU A 279 10.61 -18.58 -2.38
CA LEU A 279 9.23 -18.48 -1.92
C LEU A 279 8.71 -19.83 -1.41
N GLU A 280 8.94 -20.92 -2.16
CA GLU A 280 8.55 -22.28 -1.76
C GLU A 280 9.28 -22.72 -0.47
N GLU A 281 10.53 -22.31 -0.25
CA GLU A 281 11.25 -22.52 1.00
C GLU A 281 10.62 -21.75 2.17
N LEU A 282 10.27 -20.47 1.99
CA LEU A 282 9.61 -19.68 3.02
C LEU A 282 8.21 -20.20 3.36
N GLU A 283 7.51 -20.77 2.39
CA GLU A 283 6.24 -21.47 2.60
C GLU A 283 6.44 -22.71 3.47
N THR A 284 7.41 -23.55 3.14
CA THR A 284 7.80 -24.73 3.94
C THR A 284 8.15 -24.32 5.38
N GLN A 285 8.91 -23.24 5.56
CA GLN A 285 9.23 -22.73 6.91
C GLN A 285 8.02 -22.22 7.68
N THR A 286 7.05 -21.62 6.99
CA THR A 286 5.79 -21.17 7.61
C THR A 286 4.98 -22.36 8.13
N GLU A 287 4.94 -23.46 7.38
CA GLU A 287 4.23 -24.68 7.77
C GLU A 287 4.93 -25.42 8.92
N GLU A 288 6.25 -25.58 8.85
CA GLU A 288 7.00 -26.36 9.83
C GLU A 288 7.34 -25.57 11.11
N ARG A 289 7.55 -24.26 10.98
CA ARG A 289 8.07 -23.38 12.04
C ARG A 289 7.36 -22.01 12.08
N PRO A 290 6.02 -21.97 12.20
CA PRO A 290 5.26 -20.72 12.17
C PRO A 290 5.70 -19.72 13.25
N GLN A 291 6.12 -20.20 14.42
CA GLN A 291 6.65 -19.36 15.49
C GLN A 291 7.89 -18.56 15.10
N ALA A 292 8.63 -19.01 14.08
CA ALA A 292 9.80 -18.30 13.58
C ALA A 292 9.40 -17.07 12.76
N ARG A 293 8.19 -17.01 12.18
CA ARG A 293 7.72 -15.88 11.35
C ARG A 293 8.70 -15.47 10.23
N ALA A 294 9.34 -16.45 9.61
CA ALA A 294 10.40 -16.22 8.63
C ALA A 294 9.86 -15.47 7.39
N ALA A 295 8.71 -15.91 6.87
CA ALA A 295 8.07 -15.28 5.72
C ALA A 295 7.60 -13.85 6.02
N GLN A 296 7.00 -13.59 7.18
CA GLN A 296 6.60 -12.23 7.56
C GLN A 296 7.79 -11.27 7.70
N ARG A 297 8.89 -11.72 8.31
CA ARG A 297 10.11 -10.89 8.39
C ARG A 297 10.67 -10.62 7.01
N ALA A 298 10.80 -11.66 6.18
CA ALA A 298 11.29 -11.51 4.81
C ALA A 298 10.45 -10.50 4.01
N LEU A 299 9.12 -10.56 4.10
CA LEU A 299 8.22 -9.62 3.44
C LEU A 299 8.37 -8.20 4.00
N ALA A 300 8.38 -8.07 5.33
CA ALA A 300 8.47 -6.78 6.00
C ALA A 300 9.77 -6.07 5.65
N GLU A 301 10.90 -6.78 5.67
CA GLU A 301 12.20 -6.25 5.30
C GLU A 301 12.24 -5.83 3.83
N GLU A 302 11.76 -6.68 2.92
CA GLU A 302 11.76 -6.39 1.49
C GLU A 302 10.90 -5.18 1.14
N LEU A 303 9.66 -5.13 1.62
CA LEU A 303 8.74 -4.03 1.30
C LEU A 303 9.12 -2.74 2.02
N THR A 304 9.61 -2.79 3.25
CA THR A 304 10.09 -1.59 3.95
C THR A 304 11.32 -1.03 3.24
N THR A 305 12.22 -1.89 2.76
CA THR A 305 13.40 -1.45 1.99
C THR A 305 13.00 -0.83 0.67
N LEU A 306 12.01 -1.41 0.01
CA LEU A 306 11.53 -0.92 -1.27
C LEU A 306 10.82 0.44 -1.15
N VAL A 307 10.05 0.66 -0.07
CA VAL A 307 9.26 1.89 0.12
C VAL A 307 10.07 2.99 0.83
N HIS A 308 10.84 2.64 1.85
CA HIS A 308 11.49 3.60 2.76
C HIS A 308 13.02 3.56 2.70
N GLY A 309 13.61 2.62 1.96
CA GLY A 309 15.06 2.47 1.82
C GLY A 309 15.69 1.55 2.87
N ALA A 310 16.89 1.06 2.56
CA ALA A 310 17.60 0.08 3.39
C ALA A 310 17.97 0.62 4.78
N ASP A 311 18.36 1.90 4.87
CA ASP A 311 18.75 2.52 6.13
C ASP A 311 17.57 2.59 7.11
N GLN A 312 16.39 2.99 6.61
CA GLN A 312 15.16 3.01 7.42
C GLN A 312 14.75 1.60 7.83
N THR A 313 14.84 0.61 6.94
CA THR A 313 14.58 -0.79 7.30
C THR A 313 15.51 -1.25 8.41
N ALA A 314 16.81 -0.96 8.32
CA ALA A 314 17.78 -1.35 9.34
C ALA A 314 17.46 -0.70 10.70
N ALA A 315 17.11 0.59 10.70
CA ALA A 315 16.69 1.32 11.90
C ALA A 315 15.44 0.69 12.53
N VAL A 316 14.41 0.38 11.73
CA VAL A 316 13.17 -0.24 12.18
C VAL A 316 13.37 -1.66 12.73
N ILE A 317 14.24 -2.47 12.10
CA ILE A 317 14.61 -3.80 12.61
C ILE A 317 15.32 -3.66 13.97
N SER A 318 16.26 -2.71 14.08
CA SER A 318 16.97 -2.44 15.33
C SER A 318 16.02 -2.03 16.44
N ALA A 319 15.13 -1.07 16.15
CA ALA A 319 14.10 -0.60 17.07
C ALA A 319 13.17 -1.74 17.53
N SER A 320 12.73 -2.57 16.59
CA SER A 320 11.88 -3.73 16.89
C SER A 320 12.58 -4.73 17.82
N LYS A 321 13.88 -4.99 17.63
CA LYS A 321 14.65 -5.88 18.52
C LYS A 321 14.84 -5.26 19.90
N ALA A 322 15.21 -3.99 19.95
CA ALA A 322 15.44 -3.25 21.19
C ALA A 322 14.16 -3.11 22.02
N LEU A 323 13.01 -2.80 21.44
CA LEU A 323 11.74 -2.66 22.18
C LEU A 323 11.31 -3.92 22.92
N PHE A 324 11.60 -5.10 22.38
CA PHE A 324 11.26 -6.37 23.03
C PHE A 324 12.41 -6.97 23.86
N GLY A 325 13.56 -6.28 23.94
CA GLY A 325 14.76 -6.75 24.62
C GLY A 325 15.29 -8.05 24.02
N GLN A 326 15.26 -8.17 22.69
CA GLN A 326 15.73 -9.36 21.96
C GLN A 326 17.11 -9.11 21.34
N GLY A 327 18.02 -10.07 21.52
CA GLY A 327 19.38 -10.01 20.97
C GLY A 327 20.25 -8.94 21.64
N ASP A 328 21.18 -8.35 20.88
CA ASP A 328 22.16 -7.38 21.37
C ASP A 328 21.65 -5.92 21.34
N GLY A 329 20.38 -5.69 20.98
CA GLY A 329 19.82 -4.34 20.81
C GLY A 329 19.50 -3.67 22.15
N ASN A 330 20.14 -2.54 22.42
CA ASN A 330 19.81 -1.67 23.57
C ASN A 330 18.94 -0.49 23.11
N LEU A 331 17.92 -0.15 23.91
CA LEU A 331 17.06 1.01 23.65
C LEU A 331 17.85 2.32 23.66
N ALA A 332 18.93 2.39 24.45
CA ALA A 332 19.80 3.56 24.52
C ALA A 332 20.66 3.78 23.26
N ASP A 333 20.82 2.76 22.41
CA ASP A 333 21.63 2.85 21.19
C ASP A 333 20.82 3.36 19.98
N LEU A 334 19.49 3.42 20.10
CA LEU A 334 18.63 3.96 19.05
C LEU A 334 18.75 5.48 19.01
N ASP A 335 18.80 6.06 17.81
CA ASP A 335 18.68 7.52 17.67
C ASP A 335 17.27 8.00 18.08
N GLU A 336 17.16 9.28 18.40
CA GLU A 336 15.92 9.89 18.91
C GLU A 336 14.75 9.73 17.94
N ALA A 337 14.97 9.90 16.63
CA ALA A 337 13.90 9.83 15.63
C ALA A 337 13.37 8.40 15.49
N THR A 338 14.26 7.42 15.41
CA THR A 338 13.92 5.99 15.36
C THR A 338 13.16 5.55 16.61
N LEU A 339 13.60 5.97 17.80
CA LEU A 339 12.88 5.66 19.04
C LEU A 339 11.51 6.32 19.03
N ALA A 340 11.41 7.61 18.74
CA ALA A 340 10.15 8.34 18.73
C ALA A 340 9.11 7.72 17.77
N ALA A 341 9.54 7.33 16.57
CA ALA A 341 8.68 6.66 15.58
C ALA A 341 8.21 5.26 16.05
N ALA A 342 9.03 4.55 16.81
CA ALA A 342 8.63 3.26 17.37
C ALA A 342 7.68 3.41 18.58
N LEU A 343 7.87 4.46 19.39
CA LEU A 343 7.02 4.77 20.54
C LEU A 343 5.67 5.39 20.15
N SER A 344 5.55 6.03 18.99
CA SER A 344 4.28 6.60 18.51
C SER A 344 3.21 5.53 18.27
N GLU A 345 3.64 4.29 17.99
CA GLU A 345 2.76 3.13 17.78
C GLU A 345 2.34 2.44 19.08
N LEU A 346 2.87 2.87 20.23
CA LEU A 346 2.57 2.29 21.53
C LEU A 346 1.56 3.16 22.30
N PRO A 347 0.76 2.56 23.20
CA PRO A 347 0.05 3.32 24.21
C PRO A 347 1.02 4.27 24.93
N LYS A 348 0.70 5.56 24.98
CA LYS A 348 1.56 6.60 25.52
C LYS A 348 0.83 7.42 26.58
N ALA A 349 1.51 7.71 27.69
CA ALA A 349 1.08 8.73 28.64
C ALA A 349 2.12 9.87 28.71
N GLU A 350 1.64 11.09 28.84
CA GLU A 350 2.48 12.27 29.03
C GLU A 350 2.42 12.69 30.51
N VAL A 351 3.58 12.78 31.16
CA VAL A 351 3.69 13.12 32.58
C VAL A 351 4.52 14.39 32.76
N ALA A 352 4.20 15.17 33.80
CA ALA A 352 4.99 16.34 34.17
C ALA A 352 6.27 15.95 34.93
N GLU A 353 6.17 14.95 35.80
CA GLU A 353 7.28 14.42 36.60
C GLU A 353 7.17 12.90 36.68
N LEU A 354 8.32 12.23 36.85
CA LEU A 354 8.36 10.79 37.01
C LEU A 354 7.84 10.38 38.40
N GLY A 355 6.80 9.54 38.41
CA GLY A 355 6.25 8.94 39.62
C GLY A 355 6.68 7.48 39.82
N PRO A 356 6.17 6.81 40.87
CA PRO A 356 6.39 5.38 41.06
C PRO A 356 5.97 4.57 39.83
N VAL A 357 6.75 3.56 39.48
CA VAL A 357 6.51 2.72 38.30
C VAL A 357 5.12 2.08 38.27
N VAL A 358 4.54 1.79 39.43
CA VAL A 358 3.17 1.27 39.58
C VAL A 358 2.12 2.26 39.06
N ASP A 359 2.36 3.55 39.27
CA ASP A 359 1.45 4.61 38.83
C ASP A 359 1.57 4.78 37.33
N LEU A 360 2.82 4.84 36.82
CA LEU A 360 3.10 4.93 35.39
C LEU A 360 2.47 3.78 34.60
N PHE A 361 2.58 2.53 35.08
CA PHE A 361 1.96 1.35 34.45
C PHE A 361 0.43 1.43 34.37
N ALA A 362 -0.21 2.01 35.39
CA ALA A 362 -1.66 2.20 35.40
C ALA A 362 -2.08 3.36 34.49
N GLU A 363 -1.30 4.44 34.48
CA GLU A 363 -1.55 5.66 33.71
C GLU A 363 -1.46 5.41 32.19
N VAL A 364 -0.45 4.66 31.73
CA VAL A 364 -0.35 4.24 30.32
C VAL A 364 -1.34 3.14 29.92
N GLY A 365 -2.13 2.63 30.87
CA GLY A 365 -3.11 1.58 30.60
C GLY A 365 -2.54 0.17 30.40
N LEU A 366 -1.26 -0.08 30.74
CA LEU A 366 -0.69 -1.43 30.69
C LEU A 366 -1.37 -2.39 31.67
N VAL A 367 -1.96 -1.87 32.73
CA VAL A 367 -2.75 -2.62 33.72
C VAL A 367 -4.05 -1.88 34.06
N ALA A 368 -5.06 -2.61 34.50
CA ALA A 368 -6.36 -2.03 34.86
C ALA A 368 -6.35 -1.23 36.17
N SER A 369 -5.32 -1.36 37.02
CA SER A 369 -5.21 -0.63 38.30
C SER A 369 -3.81 -0.67 38.89
N LYS A 370 -3.52 0.25 39.81
CA LYS A 370 -2.29 0.25 40.63
C LYS A 370 -2.07 -1.07 41.37
N SER A 371 -3.14 -1.68 41.90
CA SER A 371 -3.06 -3.00 42.57
C SER A 371 -2.63 -4.12 41.61
N ALA A 372 -3.06 -4.07 40.35
CA ALA A 372 -2.63 -5.00 39.31
C ALA A 372 -1.16 -4.76 38.89
N ALA A 373 -0.70 -3.51 38.84
CA ALA A 373 0.70 -3.17 38.63
C ALA A 373 1.60 -3.74 39.75
N ARG A 374 1.24 -3.52 41.03
CA ARG A 374 1.99 -4.09 42.17
C ARG A 374 2.12 -5.61 42.07
N ARG A 375 1.05 -6.29 41.69
CA ARG A 375 1.06 -7.74 41.45
C ARG A 375 2.04 -8.12 40.34
N THR A 376 2.00 -7.40 39.22
CA THR A 376 2.90 -7.61 38.08
C THR A 376 4.37 -7.46 38.48
N VAL A 377 4.70 -6.45 39.30
CA VAL A 377 6.06 -6.26 39.83
C VAL A 377 6.46 -7.44 40.72
N LYS A 378 5.61 -7.86 41.67
CA LYS A 378 5.87 -9.00 42.57
C LYS A 378 6.07 -10.32 41.83
N GLU A 379 5.33 -10.53 40.74
CA GLU A 379 5.45 -11.69 39.87
C GLU A 379 6.66 -11.58 38.92
N GLY A 380 7.39 -10.46 38.93
CA GLY A 380 8.57 -10.24 38.12
C GLY A 380 8.28 -9.98 36.63
N GLY A 381 7.06 -9.52 36.33
CA GLY A 381 6.59 -9.25 34.97
C GLY A 381 6.71 -7.79 34.52
N ALA A 382 7.21 -6.88 35.35
CA ALA A 382 7.36 -5.46 35.05
C ALA A 382 8.80 -5.10 34.68
N TYR A 383 8.96 -4.31 33.62
CA TYR A 383 10.25 -3.82 33.14
C TYR A 383 10.16 -2.34 32.78
N VAL A 384 11.24 -1.61 33.01
CA VAL A 384 11.50 -0.23 32.55
C VAL A 384 12.76 -0.27 31.71
N ASN A 385 12.70 0.20 30.46
CA ASN A 385 13.82 0.16 29.49
C ASN A 385 14.47 -1.24 29.39
N ASN A 386 13.64 -2.28 29.37
CA ASN A 386 14.03 -3.70 29.42
C ASN A 386 14.72 -4.19 30.71
N VAL A 387 14.95 -3.31 31.69
CA VAL A 387 15.46 -3.68 33.02
C VAL A 387 14.30 -4.11 33.91
N LYS A 388 14.44 -5.27 34.56
CA LYS A 388 13.41 -5.82 35.44
C LYS A 388 13.25 -4.95 36.69
N VAL A 389 12.02 -4.56 36.98
CA VAL A 389 11.68 -3.77 38.17
C VAL A 389 11.73 -4.67 39.41
N ALA A 390 12.52 -4.28 40.41
CA ALA A 390 12.72 -5.06 41.63
C ALA A 390 11.75 -4.73 42.77
N ALA A 391 11.25 -3.49 42.84
CA ALA A 391 10.42 -2.99 43.94
C ALA A 391 9.21 -2.20 43.43
N GLU A 392 8.09 -2.27 44.15
CA GLU A 392 6.82 -1.64 43.74
C GLU A 392 6.80 -0.12 43.94
N ASP A 393 7.70 0.40 44.78
CA ASP A 393 7.93 1.81 45.06
C ASP A 393 9.10 2.40 44.25
N PHE A 394 9.66 1.65 43.30
CA PHE A 394 10.71 2.14 42.41
C PHE A 394 10.23 3.36 41.62
N VAL A 395 10.99 4.45 41.71
CA VAL A 395 10.81 5.68 40.94
C VAL A 395 11.99 5.81 39.97
N PRO A 396 11.77 5.79 38.64
CA PRO A 396 12.84 5.99 37.67
C PRO A 396 13.51 7.36 37.82
N GLY A 397 14.84 7.39 37.74
CA GLY A 397 15.62 8.63 37.75
C GLY A 397 15.62 9.35 36.39
N ALA A 398 16.14 10.58 36.35
CA ALA A 398 16.30 11.32 35.10
C ALA A 398 17.35 10.68 34.16
N ASP A 399 18.30 9.96 34.71
CA ASP A 399 19.33 9.18 34.01
C ASP A 399 18.76 7.92 33.33
N GLU A 400 17.59 7.45 33.73
CA GLU A 400 16.85 6.37 33.08
C GLU A 400 16.05 6.87 31.86
N LEU A 401 15.95 8.18 31.64
CA LEU A 401 15.21 8.69 30.48
C LEU A 401 16.02 8.50 29.19
N LEU A 402 15.44 7.74 28.26
CA LEU A 402 15.95 7.62 26.90
C LEU A 402 15.84 8.97 26.20
N HIS A 403 16.98 9.46 25.68
CA HIS A 403 17.11 10.81 25.13
C HIS A 403 16.60 11.92 26.06
N GLY A 404 16.64 11.68 27.37
CA GLY A 404 16.14 12.63 28.38
C GLY A 404 14.62 12.85 28.37
N ARG A 405 13.85 12.04 27.63
CA ARG A 405 12.41 12.29 27.38
C ARG A 405 11.51 11.08 27.59
N TRP A 406 11.96 9.87 27.27
CA TRP A 406 11.07 8.70 27.24
C TRP A 406 11.46 7.59 28.21
N LEU A 407 10.46 6.86 28.70
CA LEU A 407 10.61 5.54 29.31
C LEU A 407 9.81 4.51 28.51
N VAL A 408 10.40 3.33 28.30
CA VAL A 408 9.69 2.18 27.73
C VAL A 408 9.26 1.26 28.86
N LEU A 409 7.95 1.15 29.05
CA LEU A 409 7.35 0.26 30.04
C LEU A 409 6.94 -1.05 29.35
N ARG A 410 7.27 -2.19 29.97
CA ARG A 410 6.89 -3.50 29.45
C ARG A 410 6.27 -4.39 30.52
N ARG A 411 5.13 -5.00 30.18
CA ARG A 411 4.46 -6.04 30.97
C ARG A 411 4.54 -7.39 30.25
N GLY A 412 5.30 -8.31 30.84
CA GLY A 412 5.54 -9.64 30.28
C GLY A 412 6.33 -9.56 28.97
N LYS A 413 5.97 -10.39 27.98
CA LYS A 413 6.73 -10.50 26.71
C LYS A 413 6.26 -9.56 25.59
N LYS A 414 4.98 -9.18 25.57
CA LYS A 414 4.36 -8.54 24.40
C LYS A 414 3.72 -7.16 24.65
N ASN A 415 3.42 -6.81 25.90
CA ASN A 415 2.70 -5.56 26.18
C ASN A 415 3.72 -4.47 26.47
N LEU A 416 3.79 -3.48 25.60
CA LEU A 416 4.67 -2.32 25.69
C LEU A 416 3.83 -1.04 25.76
N ALA A 417 4.36 -0.03 26.44
CA ALA A 417 3.84 1.32 26.45
C ALA A 417 4.99 2.32 26.65
N ALA A 418 4.75 3.57 26.30
CA ALA A 418 5.69 4.66 26.47
C ALA A 418 5.20 5.66 27.53
N VAL A 419 6.12 6.18 28.32
CA VAL A 419 5.91 7.39 29.11
C VAL A 419 6.78 8.48 28.51
N GLU A 420 6.20 9.64 28.30
CA GLU A 420 6.90 10.83 27.84
C GLU A 420 6.88 11.90 28.93
N VAL A 421 8.05 12.36 29.34
CA VAL A 421 8.17 13.49 30.27
C VAL A 421 8.10 14.77 29.45
N LYS A 422 7.14 15.65 29.75
CA LYS A 422 7.10 16.97 29.12
C LYS A 422 8.30 17.77 29.59
N GLY A 423 9.20 18.11 28.67
CA GLY A 423 10.21 19.13 28.92
C GLY A 423 9.52 20.42 29.36
N SER A 424 9.91 20.94 30.52
CA SER A 424 9.53 22.25 31.03
C SER A 424 10.07 23.38 30.16
#